data_AF-A0A830B1S9-F1
#
_entry.id   AF-A0A830B1S9-F1
#
_cell.length_a   1.000
_cell.length_b   1.000
_cell.length_c   1.000
_cell.angle_alpha   90.00
_cell.angle_beta   90.00
_cell.angle_gamma   90.00
#
_symmetry.space_group_name_H-M   'P 1'
#
loop_
_entity.id
_entity.type
_entity.pdbx_description
1 polymer ?
#
loop_
_entity_poly.entity_id
_entity_poly.type
_entity_poly.pdbx_seq_one_letter_code
_entity_poly.pdbx_strand_id
1 'polypeptide(L)' 'RDGSWVDVQPVRNAVVINTGDQIEVLSNGRYKSVWHWVLAMPDGNRRSIASFYNPSYKATIEPAEGLLGDERVEKEG' A
#
# COMPACT_ATOMS: atom_id res chain seq x y z
N ARG A 1 4.23 -15.22 -2.03
CA ARG A 1 3.47 -15.95 -0.98
C ARG A 1 2.13 -16.29 -1.58
N ASP A 2 1.77 -17.55 -1.51
CA ASP A 2 0.93 -18.23 -2.49
C ASP A 2 -0.57 -18.04 -2.22
N GLY A 3 -0.99 -16.78 -2.05
CA GLY A 3 -2.36 -16.40 -1.71
C GLY A 3 -2.75 -16.64 -0.23
N SER A 4 -1.80 -17.07 0.61
CA SER A 4 -2.05 -17.30 2.04
C SER A 4 -2.15 -16.00 2.83
N TRP A 5 -3.12 -15.91 3.73
CA TRP A 5 -3.24 -14.85 4.72
C TRP A 5 -2.23 -14.99 5.86
N VAL A 6 -1.80 -13.86 6.41
CA VAL A 6 -0.77 -13.81 7.45
C VAL A 6 -1.24 -12.87 8.54
N ASP A 7 -1.24 -13.35 9.79
CA ASP A 7 -1.58 -12.53 10.93
C ASP A 7 -0.47 -11.54 11.26
N VAL A 8 -0.84 -10.27 11.40
CA VAL A 8 0.07 -9.20 11.85
C VAL A 8 -0.17 -8.97 13.34
N GLN A 9 0.75 -9.48 14.16
CA GLN A 9 0.66 -9.36 15.62
C GLN A 9 1.07 -7.94 16.06
N PRO A 10 0.28 -7.27 16.92
CA PRO A 10 0.66 -5.99 17.49
C PRO A 10 1.94 -6.12 18.32
N VAL A 11 2.94 -5.30 18.00
CA VAL A 11 4.17 -5.17 18.79
C VAL A 11 4.03 -3.93 19.68
N ARG A 12 4.37 -4.07 20.96
CA ARG A 12 4.30 -2.97 21.93
C ARG A 12 5.18 -1.81 21.45
N ASN A 13 4.65 -0.58 21.51
CA ASN A 13 5.31 0.66 21.09
C ASN A 13 5.72 0.69 19.60
N ALA A 14 5.02 -0.06 18.75
CA ALA A 14 5.25 -0.04 17.31
C ALA A 14 3.99 0.35 16.55
N VAL A 15 4.18 0.76 15.31
CA VAL A 15 3.10 0.97 14.34
C VAL A 15 3.26 0.01 13.17
N VAL A 16 2.13 -0.37 12.57
CA VAL A 16 2.13 -1.13 11.31
C VAL A 16 2.05 -0.12 10.18
N ILE A 17 2.98 -0.21 9.23
CA ILE A 17 2.98 0.60 8.00
C ILE A 17 2.68 -0.33 6.84
N ASN A 18 1.76 0.08 5.97
CA ASN A 18 1.53 -0.54 4.68
C ASN A 18 1.63 0.51 3.57
N THR A 19 1.91 0.06 2.36
CA THR A 19 1.87 0.87 1.14
C THR A 19 0.49 0.78 0.51
N GLY A 20 -0.02 1.93 0.06
CA GLY A 20 -1.25 2.00 -0.76
C GLY A 20 -0.93 2.14 -2.24
N ASP A 21 -1.98 2.10 -3.07
CA ASP A 21 -1.91 2.09 -4.54
C ASP A 21 -1.09 3.26 -5.11
N GLN A 22 -1.17 4.42 -4.45
CA GLN A 22 -0.44 5.63 -4.87
C GLN A 22 1.08 5.42 -4.84
N ILE A 23 1.60 4.75 -3.81
CA ILE A 23 3.02 4.39 -3.72
C ILE A 23 3.36 3.28 -4.72
N GLU A 24 2.44 2.34 -4.96
CA GLU A 24 2.65 1.31 -5.98
C GLU A 24 2.85 1.93 -7.37
N VAL A 25 1.97 2.85 -7.79
CA VAL A 25 2.09 3.59 -9.05
C VAL A 25 3.40 4.39 -9.10
N LEU A 26 3.68 5.20 -8.08
CA LEU A 26 4.91 6.02 -8.02
C LEU A 26 6.17 5.16 -8.14
N SER A 27 6.15 3.96 -7.55
CA SER A 27 7.29 3.04 -7.54
C SER A 27 7.44 2.19 -8.80
N ASN A 28 6.58 2.41 -9.80
CA ASN A 28 6.45 1.54 -10.98
C ASN A 28 6.29 0.06 -10.60
N GLY A 29 5.42 -0.22 -9.62
CA GLY A 29 5.11 -1.58 -9.18
C GLY A 29 6.15 -2.25 -8.28
N ARG A 30 7.24 -1.57 -7.90
CA ARG A 30 8.29 -2.13 -7.02
C ARG A 30 7.80 -2.34 -5.59
N TYR A 31 6.97 -1.43 -5.08
CA TYR A 31 6.30 -1.57 -3.79
C TYR A 31 4.84 -1.94 -4.02
N LYS A 32 4.37 -3.02 -3.39
CA LYS A 32 3.03 -3.56 -3.62
C LYS A 32 2.02 -3.04 -2.61
N SER A 33 0.89 -2.55 -3.11
CA SER A 33 -0.31 -2.37 -2.32
C SER A 33 -0.92 -3.74 -2.04
N VAL A 34 -0.98 -4.11 -0.77
CA VAL A 34 -1.40 -5.46 -0.36
C VAL A 34 -2.80 -5.46 0.23
N TRP A 35 -3.56 -6.49 -0.12
CA TRP A 35 -4.83 -6.76 0.53
C TRP A 35 -4.65 -7.01 2.02
N HIS A 36 -5.50 -6.39 2.83
CA HIS A 36 -5.52 -6.55 4.26
C HIS A 36 -6.97 -6.49 4.76
N TRP A 37 -7.26 -7.23 5.82
CA TRP A 37 -8.56 -7.20 6.50
C TRP A 37 -8.39 -7.29 8.00
N VAL A 38 -9.47 -7.03 8.73
CA VAL A 38 -9.52 -7.20 10.18
C VAL A 38 -10.56 -8.26 10.50
N LEU A 39 -10.15 -9.29 11.25
CA LEU A 39 -11.08 -10.26 11.80
C LEU A 39 -11.83 -9.64 12.99
N ALA A 40 -13.15 -9.77 13.00
CA ALA A 40 -13.96 -9.36 14.13
C ALA A 40 -13.78 -10.36 15.28
N MET A 41 -13.43 -9.84 16.46
CA MET A 41 -13.27 -10.66 17.67
C MET A 41 -14.59 -10.69 18.46
N PRO A 42 -15.03 -11.86 18.96
CA PRO A 42 -16.31 -11.98 19.67
C PRO A 42 -16.45 -11.09 20.92
N ASP A 43 -15.33 -10.74 21.55
CA ASP A 43 -15.29 -9.91 22.76
C ASP A 43 -15.25 -8.40 22.48
N GLY A 44 -15.08 -7.99 21.22
CA GLY A 44 -15.12 -6.60 20.79
C GLY A 44 -13.99 -5.70 21.31
N ASN A 45 -12.93 -6.25 21.91
CA ASN A 45 -11.94 -5.45 22.64
C ASN A 45 -10.86 -4.80 21.76
N ARG A 46 -10.86 -5.02 20.45
CA ARG A 46 -9.83 -4.46 19.55
C ARG A 46 -10.14 -3.02 19.16
N ARG A 47 -9.23 -2.09 19.48
CA ARG A 47 -9.26 -0.69 19.04
C ARG A 47 -8.02 -0.37 18.22
N SER A 48 -8.19 0.35 17.12
CA SER A 48 -7.08 0.82 16.27
C SER A 48 -7.42 2.18 15.66
N ILE A 49 -6.40 2.99 15.42
CA ILE A 49 -6.48 4.22 14.63
C ILE A 49 -5.61 4.05 13.39
N ALA A 50 -6.13 4.43 12.23
CA ALA A 50 -5.37 4.49 10.99
C ALA A 50 -5.21 5.96 10.59
N SER A 51 -4.00 6.32 10.13
CA SER A 51 -3.72 7.62 9.55
C SER A 51 -3.14 7.40 8.16
N PHE A 52 -3.60 8.19 7.20
CA PHE A 52 -3.23 8.06 5.80
C PHE A 52 -2.45 9.30 5.37
N TYR A 53 -1.22 9.08 4.90
CA TYR A 53 -0.40 10.13 4.31
C TYR A 53 -0.52 10.07 2.80
N ASN A 54 -1.42 10.90 2.25
CA ASN A 54 -1.76 10.91 0.84
C ASN A 54 -1.18 12.15 0.13
N PRO A 55 -0.87 12.08 -1.18
CA PRO A 55 -0.58 13.23 -2.01
C PRO A 55 -1.73 14.25 -2.00
N SER A 56 -1.42 15.45 -2.48
CA SER A 56 -2.43 16.47 -2.77
C SER A 56 -3.54 15.91 -3.67
N TYR A 57 -4.77 16.32 -3.43
CA TYR A 57 -5.91 16.00 -4.29
C TYR A 57 -5.76 16.49 -5.74
N LYS A 58 -4.83 17.42 -5.99
CA LYS A 58 -4.52 17.93 -7.33
C LYS A 58 -3.30 17.26 -7.97
N ALA A 59 -2.64 16.35 -7.27
CA ALA A 59 -1.46 15.67 -7.79
C ALA A 59 -1.87 14.64 -8.84
N THR A 60 -1.18 14.66 -9.98
CA THR A 60 -1.13 13.50 -10.89
C THR A 60 -0.18 12.49 -10.30
N ILE A 61 -0.59 11.22 -10.25
CA ILE A 61 0.22 10.12 -9.72
C ILE A 61 0.65 9.26 -10.90
N GLU A 62 1.94 9.20 -11.14
CA GLU A 62 2.58 8.45 -12.23
C GLU A 62 3.91 7.87 -11.75
N PRO A 63 4.48 6.88 -12.45
CA PRO A 63 5.79 6.34 -12.10
C PRO A 63 6.86 7.45 -12.03
N ALA A 64 7.68 7.43 -10.99
CA ALA A 64 8.79 8.38 -10.86
C ALA A 64 9.78 8.21 -12.03
N GLU A 65 10.30 9.33 -12.56
CA GLU A 65 11.13 9.35 -13.78
C GLU A 65 12.31 8.35 -13.74
N GLY A 66 12.98 8.22 -12.60
CA GLY A 66 14.11 7.30 -12.41
C GLY A 66 13.72 5.81 -12.25
N LEU A 67 12.43 5.48 -12.29
CA LEU A 67 11.89 4.14 -12.12
C LEU A 67 11.21 3.60 -13.38
N LEU A 68 11.14 4.42 -14.44
CA LEU A 68 10.80 3.97 -15.78
C LEU A 68 11.96 3.10 -16.28
N GLY A 69 11.70 1.82 -16.58
CA GLY A 69 12.65 0.99 -17.29
C GLY A 69 12.86 1.52 -18.72
N ASP A 70 13.78 0.92 -19.47
CA ASP A 70 14.00 1.26 -20.90
C ASP A 70 12.77 0.93 -21.80
N GLU A 71 11.71 0.38 -21.22
CA GLU A 71 10.45 0.13 -21.91
C GLU A 71 9.65 1.43 -22.03
N ARG A 72 9.93 2.19 -23.09
CA ARG A 72 8.97 3.11 -23.67
C ARG A 72 7.74 2.29 -24.05
N VAL A 73 6.71 2.32 -23.22
CA VAL A 73 5.36 1.96 -23.67
C VAL A 73 4.99 3.03 -24.70
N GLU A 74 5.01 2.64 -25.97
CA GLU A 74 4.43 3.42 -27.05
C GLU A 74 3.00 3.76 -26.64
N LYS A 75 2.71 5.06 -26.50
CA LYS A 75 1.34 5.52 -26.30
C LYS A 75 0.60 5.19 -27.60
N GLU A 76 -0.24 4.15 -27.59
CA GLU A 76 -1.24 3.98 -28.65
C GLU A 76 -2.12 5.24 -28.67
N GLY A 77 -2.21 5.84 -29.86
CA GLY A 77 -2.97 7.06 -30.14
C GLY A 77 -4.44 6.82 -30.42
#